data_AF-A0A656JR94-F1
#
_entry.id   AF-A0A656JR94-F1
#
_cell.length_a   1.000
_cell.length_b   1.000
_cell.length_c   1.000
_cell.angle_alpha   90.00
_cell.angle_beta   90.00
_cell.angle_gamma   90.00
#
_symmetry.space_group_name_H-M   'P 1'
#
loop_
_entity.id
_entity.type
_entity.pdbx_description
1 polymer ?
#
loop_
_entity_poly.entity_id
_entity_poly.type
_entity_poly.pdbx_seq_one_letter_code
_entity_poly.pdbx_strand_id
1 'polypeptide(L)'
;MKLFLAEPFKSLWAGRDAFAEVEGLSGEVYRELEGRRTLRTEVDGRGYFVKIHRGIGWGEIAKNLATAKLPVLGAGKEWDAIERLHEVGVPTMTAVAYGERGSNPAAQHS
;
A
#
# COMPACT_ATOMS: atom_id res chain seq x y z
N MET A 1 8.94 8.81 -6.87
CA MET A 1 8.60 7.38 -6.72
C MET A 1 9.31 6.88 -5.48
N LYS A 2 8.61 6.18 -4.59
CA LYS A 2 9.19 5.45 -3.46
C LYS A 2 9.00 3.96 -3.72
N LEU A 3 10.03 3.16 -3.43
CA LEU A 3 9.95 1.72 -3.50
C LEU A 3 10.92 1.12 -2.48
N PHE A 4 10.39 0.28 -1.60
CA PHE A 4 11.12 -0.54 -0.65
C PHE A 4 10.67 -1.99 -0.83
N LEU A 5 11.63 -2.91 -0.98
CA LEU A 5 11.38 -4.34 -1.07
C LEU A 5 12.37 -5.08 -0.16
N ALA A 6 11.82 -5.85 0.77
CA ALA A 6 12.53 -6.86 1.55
C ALA A 6 12.15 -8.27 1.07
N GLU A 7 12.84 -9.29 1.59
CA GLU A 7 12.45 -10.67 1.29
C GLU A 7 11.06 -10.99 1.84
N PRO A 8 10.27 -11.83 1.14
CA PRO A 8 10.61 -12.54 -0.10
C PRO A 8 10.37 -11.72 -1.37
N PHE A 9 9.70 -10.56 -1.27
CA PHE A 9 9.26 -9.78 -2.44
C PHE A 9 10.40 -9.15 -3.23
N LYS A 10 11.54 -8.87 -2.57
CA LYS A 10 12.76 -8.40 -3.23
C LYS A 10 13.26 -9.41 -4.27
N SER A 11 13.37 -10.69 -3.91
CA SER A 11 13.78 -11.74 -4.84
C SER A 11 12.67 -12.09 -5.81
N LEU A 12 11.42 -12.21 -5.33
CA LEU A 12 10.26 -12.59 -6.13
C LEU A 12 9.99 -11.62 -7.28
N TRP A 13 10.21 -10.32 -7.06
CA TRP A 13 9.98 -9.26 -8.05
C TRP A 13 11.27 -8.70 -8.65
N ALA A 14 12.39 -9.41 -8.51
CA ALA A 14 13.66 -8.99 -9.10
C ALA A 14 13.52 -8.80 -10.62
N GLY A 15 13.81 -7.58 -11.10
CA GLY A 15 13.70 -7.22 -12.51
C GLY A 15 12.27 -7.03 -13.03
N ARG A 16 11.26 -6.97 -12.15
CA ARG A 16 9.85 -6.80 -12.51
C ARG A 16 9.30 -5.47 -12.01
N ASP A 17 8.17 -5.00 -12.57
CA ASP A 17 7.44 -3.85 -12.02
C ASP A 17 6.63 -4.31 -10.79
N ALA A 18 7.10 -3.98 -9.59
CA ALA A 18 6.43 -4.33 -8.34
C ALA A 18 4.96 -3.84 -8.28
N PHE A 19 4.64 -2.71 -8.92
CA PHE A 19 3.27 -2.21 -8.97
C PHE A 19 2.36 -3.03 -9.89
N ALA A 20 2.91 -3.73 -10.88
CA ALA A 20 2.17 -4.68 -11.69
C ALA A 20 2.06 -6.03 -10.97
N GLU A 21 3.15 -6.49 -10.35
CA GLU A 21 3.18 -7.78 -9.65
C GLU A 21 2.24 -7.80 -8.43
N VAL A 22 2.16 -6.71 -7.65
CA VAL A 22 1.28 -6.63 -6.48
C VAL A 22 -0.20 -6.75 -6.86
N GLU A 23 -0.58 -6.26 -8.05
CA GLU A 23 -1.95 -6.36 -8.57
C GLU A 23 -2.32 -7.81 -8.92
N GLY A 24 -1.33 -8.58 -9.38
CA GLY A 24 -1.47 -9.99 -9.71
C GLY A 24 -1.53 -10.92 -8.50
N LEU A 25 -1.28 -10.43 -7.29
CA LEU A 25 -1.35 -11.28 -6.09
C LEU A 25 -2.78 -11.80 -5.86
N SER A 26 -2.86 -13.10 -5.59
CA SER A 26 -4.09 -13.81 -5.24
C SER A 26 -4.08 -14.24 -3.78
N GLY A 27 -5.27 -14.45 -3.23
CA GLY A 27 -5.46 -14.91 -1.86
C GLY A 27 -6.84 -14.53 -1.34
N GLU A 28 -7.02 -14.62 -0.03
CA GLU A 28 -8.28 -14.26 0.61
C GLU A 28 -8.47 -12.74 0.60
N VAL A 29 -9.53 -12.26 -0.06
CA VAL A 29 -9.84 -10.83 -0.16
C VAL A 29 -10.72 -10.41 1.02
N TYR A 30 -10.23 -9.45 1.81
CA TYR A 30 -10.93 -8.91 2.98
C TYR A 30 -11.71 -7.64 2.65
N ARG A 31 -11.25 -6.88 1.67
CA ARG A 31 -11.90 -5.64 1.24
C ARG A 31 -11.59 -5.34 -0.22
N GLU A 32 -12.62 -5.00 -0.97
CA GLU A 32 -12.50 -4.55 -2.36
C GLU A 32 -13.51 -3.42 -2.61
N LEU A 33 -12.99 -2.23 -2.87
CA LEU A 33 -13.75 -1.04 -3.21
C LEU A 33 -13.09 -0.38 -4.42
N GLU A 34 -13.78 0.60 -5.01
CA GLU A 34 -13.18 1.44 -6.04
C GLU A 34 -11.88 2.07 -5.51
N GLY A 35 -10.77 1.75 -6.17
CA GLY A 35 -9.45 2.22 -5.80
C GLY A 35 -8.84 1.62 -4.53
N ARG A 36 -9.41 0.58 -3.91
CA ARG A 36 -8.79 -0.06 -2.74
C ARG A 36 -9.00 -1.57 -2.70
N ARG A 37 -7.92 -2.32 -2.52
CA ARG A 37 -7.96 -3.77 -2.30
C ARG A 37 -7.14 -4.15 -1.08
N THR A 38 -7.67 -5.04 -0.25
CA THR A 38 -6.94 -5.65 0.87
C THR A 38 -7.13 -7.15 0.83
N LEU A 39 -6.03 -7.88 0.77
CA LEU A 39 -6.03 -9.33 0.73
C LEU A 39 -4.95 -9.91 1.63
N ARG A 40 -5.09 -11.19 1.98
CA ARG A 40 -4.02 -12.01 2.54
C ARG A 40 -3.52 -12.96 1.46
N THR A 41 -2.24 -12.87 1.13
CA THR A 41 -1.56 -13.82 0.23
C THR A 41 -0.59 -14.69 1.03
N GLU A 42 -0.08 -15.74 0.40
CA GLU A 42 0.93 -16.62 0.97
C GLU A 42 2.12 -16.73 0.02
N VAL A 43 3.33 -16.57 0.56
CA VAL A 43 4.59 -16.76 -0.18
C VAL A 43 5.48 -17.65 0.68
N ASP A 44 5.91 -18.79 0.11
CA ASP A 44 6.73 -19.80 0.78
C ASP A 44 6.20 -20.23 2.16
N GLY A 45 4.88 -20.48 2.25
CA GLY A 45 4.22 -20.90 3.49
C GLY A 45 4.01 -19.80 4.53
N ARG A 46 4.38 -18.54 4.23
CA ARG A 46 4.19 -17.38 5.12
C ARG A 46 3.08 -16.47 4.61
N GLY A 47 2.19 -16.07 5.53
CA GLY A 47 1.08 -15.18 5.21
C GLY A 47 1.49 -13.70 5.24
N TYR A 48 1.02 -12.93 4.26
CA TYR A 48 1.24 -11.49 4.15
C TYR A 48 -0.07 -10.77 3.89
N PHE A 49 -0.33 -9.69 4.63
CA PHE A 49 -1.42 -8.78 4.32
C PHE A 49 -0.94 -7.73 3.31
N VAL A 50 -1.68 -7.61 2.22
CA VAL A 50 -1.39 -6.70 1.11
C VAL A 50 -2.50 -5.67 1.05
N LYS A 51 -2.12 -4.38 1.02
CA LYS A 51 -3.03 -3.24 0.92
C LYS A 51 -2.66 -2.42 -0.29
N ILE A 52 -3.55 -2.38 -1.28
CA ILE A 52 -3.38 -1.66 -2.54
C ILE A 52 -4.33 -0.48 -2.54
N HIS A 53 -3.80 0.71 -2.80
CA HIS A 53 -4.55 1.95 -3.00
C HIS A 53 -4.27 2.47 -4.40
N ARG A 54 -5.34 2.74 -5.14
CA ARG A 54 -5.33 3.35 -6.46
C ARG A 54 -6.02 4.71 -6.35
N GLY A 55 -5.77 5.57 -7.32
CA GLY A 55 -6.24 6.95 -7.31
C GLY A 55 -7.71 7.10 -6.91
N ILE A 56 -7.96 8.04 -6.01
CA ILE A 56 -9.30 8.31 -5.45
C ILE A 56 -10.11 9.34 -6.25
N GLY A 57 -9.50 9.96 -7.28
CA GLY A 57 -10.12 11.01 -8.08
C GLY A 57 -10.21 12.37 -7.38
N TRP A 58 -10.33 13.44 -8.17
CA TRP A 58 -10.43 14.80 -7.65
C TRP A 58 -11.76 15.07 -6.92
N GLY A 59 -12.84 14.38 -7.29
CA GLY A 59 -14.14 14.52 -6.64
C GLY A 59 -14.09 14.15 -5.15
N GLU A 60 -13.49 13.01 -4.81
CA GLU A 60 -13.36 12.58 -3.41
C GLU A 60 -12.37 13.47 -2.65
N ILE A 61 -11.30 13.94 -3.29
CA ILE A 61 -10.37 14.92 -2.69
C ILE A 61 -11.12 16.21 -2.32
N ALA A 62 -11.83 16.82 -3.28
CA ALA A 62 -12.55 18.06 -3.08
C ALA A 62 -13.63 17.92 -2.00
N LYS A 63 -14.36 16.80 -2.00
CA LYS A 63 -15.38 16.48 -0.99
C LYS A 63 -14.80 16.37 0.42
N ASN A 64 -13.66 15.69 0.60
CA ASN A 64 -13.02 15.61 1.90
C ASN A 64 -12.58 16.99 2.39
N LEU A 65 -11.92 17.76 1.53
CA LEU A 65 -11.44 19.11 1.89
C LEU A 65 -12.58 20.08 2.21
N ALA A 66 -13.68 20.04 1.44
CA ALA A 66 -14.88 20.85 1.70
C ALA A 66 -15.53 20.52 3.06
N THR A 67 -15.32 19.32 3.59
CA THR A 67 -15.77 18.91 4.93
C THR A 67 -14.66 19.00 5.99
N ALA A 68 -13.58 19.74 5.72
CA ALA A 68 -12.41 19.91 6.58
C ALA A 68 -11.71 18.60 6.96
N LYS A 69 -11.81 17.58 6.10
CA LYS A 69 -11.13 16.28 6.26
C LYS A 69 -9.97 16.18 5.28
N LEU A 70 -8.85 15.63 5.74
CA LEU A 70 -7.74 15.30 4.85
C LEU A 70 -8.04 13.99 4.11
N PRO A 71 -7.89 13.95 2.78
CA PRO A 71 -8.09 12.71 2.02
C PRO A 71 -7.04 11.66 2.40
N VAL A 72 -7.41 10.39 2.27
CA VAL A 72 -6.48 9.26 2.35
C VAL A 72 -6.04 8.94 0.94
N LEU A 73 -4.83 9.36 0.58
CA LEU A 73 -4.30 9.25 -0.78
C LEU A 73 -3.64 7.89 -1.09
N GLY A 74 -3.28 7.12 -0.06
CA GLY A 74 -2.55 5.87 -0.23
C GLY A 74 -2.03 5.30 1.07
N ALA A 75 -1.06 4.40 0.95
CA ALA A 75 -0.46 3.63 2.04
C ALA A 75 0.61 4.41 2.84
N GLY A 76 1.04 5.61 2.39
CA GLY A 76 2.11 6.37 3.03
C GLY A 76 1.92 6.60 4.54
N LYS A 77 0.69 6.89 5.00
CA LYS A 77 0.40 7.05 6.44
C LYS A 77 0.66 5.77 7.25
N GLU A 78 0.40 4.61 6.66
CA GLU A 78 0.64 3.32 7.31
C GLU A 78 2.13 2.99 7.34
N TRP A 79 2.84 3.27 6.24
CA TRP A 79 4.30 3.15 6.17
C TRP A 79 4.99 4.00 7.24
N ASP A 80 4.69 5.29 7.30
CA ASP A 80 5.29 6.23 8.26
C ASP A 80 4.95 5.83 9.71
N ALA A 81 3.74 5.33 9.96
CA ALA A 81 3.33 4.86 11.28
C ALA A 81 4.09 3.61 11.73
N ILE A 82 4.29 2.64 10.83
CA ILE A 82 5.08 1.43 11.13
C ILE A 82 6.53 1.80 11.44
N GLU A 83 7.14 2.66 10.63
CA GLU A 83 8.50 3.16 10.86
C GLU A 83 8.60 3.83 12.23
N ARG A 84 7.69 4.77 12.52
CA ARG A 84 7.69 5.48 13.80
C ARG A 84 7.52 4.55 15.01
N LEU A 85 6.66 3.54 14.91
CA LEU A 85 6.44 2.57 15.98
C LEU A 85 7.70 1.72 16.24
N HIS A 86 8.43 1.33 15.19
CA HIS A 86 9.73 0.66 15.35
C HIS A 86 10.76 1.56 16.04
N GLU A 87 10.85 2.85 15.66
CA GLU A 87 11.81 3.79 16.28
C GLU A 87 11.63 3.93 17.79
N VAL A 88 10.38 3.88 18.28
CA VAL A 88 10.06 4.00 19.71
C VAL A 88 9.95 2.65 20.42
N GLY A 89 10.26 1.54 19.74
CA GLY A 89 10.26 0.19 20.32
C GLY A 89 8.87 -0.36 20.64
N VAL A 90 7.81 0.14 20.00
CA VAL A 90 6.45 -0.37 20.18
C VAL A 90 6.22 -1.55 19.22
N PRO A 91 5.85 -2.74 19.71
CA PRO A 91 5.55 -3.89 18.86
C PRO A 91 4.47 -3.56 17.83
N THR A 92 4.76 -3.84 16.56
CA THR A 92 3.87 -3.60 15.43
C THR A 92 4.16 -4.61 14.30
N MET A 93 3.46 -4.48 13.18
CA MET A 93 3.71 -5.29 11.97
C MET A 93 5.04 -4.92 11.30
N THR A 94 5.67 -5.90 10.65
CA THR A 94 6.86 -5.66 9.83
C THR A 94 6.47 -5.43 8.37
N ALA A 95 6.70 -4.23 7.86
CA ALA A 95 6.52 -3.95 6.44
C ALA A 95 7.67 -4.58 5.63
N VAL A 96 7.33 -5.45 4.68
CA VAL A 96 8.30 -6.16 3.82
C VAL A 96 8.27 -5.67 2.37
N ALA A 97 7.30 -4.83 2.01
CA ALA A 97 7.24 -4.13 0.74
C ALA A 97 6.43 -2.83 0.92
N TYR A 98 6.86 -1.76 0.25
CA TYR A 98 6.10 -0.51 0.13
C TYR A 98 6.44 0.15 -1.21
N GLY A 99 5.41 0.65 -1.90
CA GLY A 99 5.57 1.40 -3.15
C GLY A 99 4.66 2.62 -3.14
N GLU A 100 5.12 3.71 -3.76
CA GLU A 100 4.28 4.88 -4.02
C GLU A 100 4.72 5.57 -5.32
N ARG A 101 3.80 5.69 -6.28
CA ARG A 101 4.01 6.36 -7.56
C ARG A 101 2.82 7.24 -7.98
N GLY A 102 3.10 8.21 -8.84
CA GLY A 102 2.14 9.20 -9.33
C GLY A 102 2.26 10.54 -8.60
N SER A 103 2.53 11.61 -9.34
CA SER A 103 2.60 12.98 -8.81
C SER A 103 1.22 13.65 -8.66
N ASN A 104 0.22 13.15 -9.39
CA ASN A 104 -1.16 13.58 -9.25
C ASN A 104 -1.80 12.84 -8.06
N PRO A 105 -2.20 13.54 -6.98
CA PRO A 105 -2.78 12.89 -5.79
C PRO A 105 -4.10 12.16 -6.11
N ALA A 106 -4.85 12.60 -7.12
CA ALA A 106 -6.06 11.93 -7.57
C ALA A 106 -5.79 10.59 -8.28
N ALA A 107 -4.56 10.34 -8.72
CA ALA A 107 -4.14 9.17 -9.48
C ALA A 107 -2.96 8.41 -8.84
N GLN A 108 -2.66 8.68 -7.56
CA GLN A 108 -1.58 8.01 -6.85
C GLN A 108 -1.84 6.50 -6.73
N HIS A 109 -0.80 5.68 -6.89
CA HIS A 109 -0.83 4.24 -6.66
C HIS A 109 0.20 3.89 -5.60
N SER A 110 -0.25 3.20 -4.54
CA SER A 110 0.58 2.70 -3.44
C SER A 110 0.04 1.41 -2.85
#